data_AF-A0A073KNX5-F1
#
_entry.id   AF-A0A073KNX5-F1
#
_cell.length_a   1.000
_cell.length_b   1.000
_cell.length_c   1.000
_cell.angle_alpha   90.00
_cell.angle_beta   90.00
_cell.angle_gamma   90.00
#
_symmetry.space_group_name_H-M   'P 1'
#
loop_
_entity.id
_entity.type
_entity.pdbx_description
1 polymer ?
#
loop_
_entity_poly.entity_id
_entity_poly.type
_entity_poly.pdbx_seq_one_letter_code
_entity_poly.pdbx_strand_id
1 'polypeptide(L)'
;MELIRWALDLGESVYGNTAEELIPLLDYYYDRDHLKAFFIAGLLLEMDLPQGHRERIELKRCISAYYAGLYKVAKKYADNLLTQYPDVELYQNNAKAIDSFFNREYDYCLYIWPHTYGSFIDVARALKWKLDQQGKKAIISETLLENAKHTVIFGAHSYVYTPMNIPKDAIIYNLEQLYDGSPYVNPIYLTILKSREIWDYSSQNIAWLKEKELGTEIKHMKVNYAPTLKFKTDAFTNPISEDIDVLFIGAINERRQVILDQLKTLAPDLNIVFRSNVWGIPRNELMARAKIILNIHFYLTGILETPRISHAVANHKFIISESSNPKDEVEWPGVVFVSYEEIVETIIKYIKMPGERKSLAEKAYNYFEAQDSLGLQ
;
A
#
# COMPACT_ATOMS: atom_id res chain seq x y z
N MET A 1 -23.24 -9.23 2.83
CA MET A 1 -23.64 -9.21 1.42
C MET A 1 -24.86 -10.07 1.19
N GLU A 2 -24.96 -11.25 1.83
CA GLU A 2 -26.09 -12.17 1.65
C GLU A 2 -27.47 -11.56 1.89
N LEU A 3 -27.70 -10.83 2.98
CA LEU A 3 -28.97 -10.15 3.24
C LEU A 3 -29.30 -9.02 2.23
N ILE A 4 -28.27 -8.33 1.70
CA ILE A 4 -28.47 -7.36 0.61
C ILE A 4 -28.83 -8.10 -0.68
N ARG A 5 -28.12 -9.19 -1.01
CA ARG A 5 -28.43 -10.04 -2.16
C ARG A 5 -29.84 -10.62 -2.05
N TRP A 6 -30.20 -11.18 -0.90
CA TRP A 6 -31.53 -11.71 -0.63
C TRP A 6 -32.62 -10.65 -0.81
N ALA A 7 -32.42 -9.44 -0.28
CA ALA A 7 -33.33 -8.34 -0.53
C ALA A 7 -33.43 -8.05 -2.04
N LEU A 8 -32.28 -7.93 -2.73
CA LEU A 8 -32.24 -7.69 -4.18
C LEU A 8 -32.98 -8.78 -4.97
N ASP A 9 -32.80 -10.04 -4.61
CA ASP A 9 -33.38 -11.23 -5.24
C ASP A 9 -34.91 -11.28 -5.02
N LEU A 10 -35.42 -10.80 -3.87
CA LEU A 10 -36.87 -10.67 -3.65
C LEU A 10 -37.51 -9.67 -4.62
N GLY A 11 -36.82 -8.57 -4.91
CA GLY A 11 -37.27 -7.55 -5.85
C GLY A 11 -37.29 -7.99 -7.31
N GLU A 12 -36.76 -9.17 -7.66
CA GLU A 12 -36.94 -9.75 -9.01
C GLU A 12 -38.44 -9.98 -9.32
N SER A 13 -39.26 -10.20 -8.29
CA SER A 13 -40.71 -10.37 -8.43
C SER A 13 -41.48 -9.07 -8.74
N VAL A 14 -40.83 -7.90 -8.60
CA VAL A 14 -41.43 -6.56 -8.77
C VAL A 14 -40.50 -5.66 -9.59
N TYR A 15 -40.17 -6.03 -10.84
CA TYR A 15 -39.35 -5.25 -11.79
C TYR A 15 -38.22 -4.40 -11.16
N GLY A 16 -37.46 -4.99 -10.23
CA GLY A 16 -36.43 -4.28 -9.46
C GLY A 16 -36.97 -3.61 -8.19
N ASN A 17 -36.37 -3.97 -7.05
CA ASN A 17 -36.66 -3.48 -5.70
C ASN A 17 -37.17 -2.04 -5.60
N THR A 18 -38.17 -1.82 -4.74
CA THR A 18 -38.71 -0.47 -4.47
C THR A 18 -37.96 0.23 -3.32
N ALA A 19 -38.15 1.55 -3.20
CA ALA A 19 -37.55 2.30 -2.10
C ALA A 19 -38.09 1.83 -0.74
N GLU A 20 -39.35 1.41 -0.71
CA GLU A 20 -40.04 0.87 0.45
C GLU A 20 -39.40 -0.42 0.98
N GLU A 21 -38.76 -1.22 0.12
CA GLU A 21 -38.04 -2.44 0.50
C GLU A 21 -36.62 -2.14 1.00
N LEU A 22 -35.96 -1.16 0.39
CA LEU A 22 -34.57 -0.81 0.71
C LEU A 22 -34.43 0.10 1.94
N ILE A 23 -35.41 0.95 2.26
CA ILE A 23 -35.38 1.82 3.45
C ILE A 23 -35.28 1.01 4.76
N PRO A 24 -36.10 -0.04 5.00
CA PRO A 24 -35.94 -0.90 6.18
C PRO A 24 -34.57 -1.56 6.26
N LEU A 25 -33.98 -1.91 5.11
CA LEU A 25 -32.65 -2.51 5.05
C LEU A 25 -31.56 -1.49 5.44
N LEU A 26 -31.67 -0.25 4.97
CA LEU A 26 -30.81 0.85 5.42
C LEU A 26 -30.92 1.02 6.94
N ASP A 27 -32.14 1.11 7.48
CA ASP A 27 -32.39 1.28 8.91
C ASP A 27 -31.83 0.10 9.73
N TYR A 28 -31.93 -1.12 9.19
CA TYR A 28 -31.34 -2.31 9.80
C TYR A 28 -29.81 -2.24 9.88
N TYR A 29 -29.14 -1.84 8.81
CA TYR A 29 -27.67 -1.79 8.79
C TYR A 29 -27.06 -0.54 9.40
N TYR A 30 -27.84 0.53 9.55
CA TYR A 30 -27.32 1.83 9.94
C TYR A 30 -26.45 1.82 11.20
N ASP A 31 -26.85 1.06 12.22
CA ASP A 31 -26.12 0.91 13.50
C ASP A 31 -25.39 -0.44 13.63
N ARG A 32 -25.30 -1.23 12.56
CA ARG A 32 -24.75 -2.60 12.57
C ARG A 32 -23.58 -2.80 11.61
N ASP A 33 -23.67 -2.21 10.42
CA ASP A 33 -22.67 -2.31 9.36
C ASP A 33 -22.72 -1.04 8.51
N HIS A 34 -21.90 -0.07 8.89
CA HIS A 34 -21.89 1.25 8.26
C HIS A 34 -21.47 1.20 6.79
N LEU A 35 -20.65 0.22 6.37
CA LEU A 35 -20.27 0.10 4.97
C LEU A 35 -21.47 -0.39 4.12
N LYS A 36 -22.22 -1.37 4.62
CA LYS A 36 -23.48 -1.79 3.97
C LYS A 36 -24.52 -0.68 3.95
N ALA A 37 -24.72 0.00 5.07
CA ALA A 37 -25.64 1.14 5.16
C ALA A 37 -25.26 2.24 4.16
N PHE A 38 -23.96 2.54 4.01
CA PHE A 38 -23.45 3.48 3.03
C PHE A 38 -23.83 3.09 1.58
N PHE A 39 -23.66 1.82 1.20
CA PHE A 39 -24.03 1.34 -0.13
C PHE A 39 -25.53 1.39 -0.37
N ILE A 40 -26.34 0.92 0.58
CA ILE A 40 -27.81 0.92 0.45
C ILE A 40 -28.34 2.35 0.33
N ALA A 41 -27.84 3.28 1.16
CA ALA A 41 -28.20 4.69 1.05
C ALA A 41 -27.80 5.28 -0.30
N GLY A 42 -26.65 4.87 -0.86
CA GLY A 42 -26.25 5.23 -2.22
C GLY A 42 -27.27 4.79 -3.28
N LEU A 43 -27.69 3.52 -3.22
CA LEU A 43 -28.69 2.97 -4.15
C LEU A 43 -30.03 3.71 -4.05
N LEU A 44 -30.52 3.93 -2.83
CA LEU A 44 -31.76 4.65 -2.58
C LEU A 44 -31.76 6.06 -3.18
N LEU A 45 -30.63 6.77 -3.15
CA LEU A 45 -30.54 8.14 -3.66
C LEU A 45 -30.60 8.24 -5.20
N GLU A 46 -30.42 7.13 -5.91
CA GLU A 46 -30.64 7.04 -7.36
C GLU A 46 -32.12 6.78 -7.71
N MET A 47 -32.98 6.56 -6.71
CA MET A 47 -34.42 6.30 -6.89
C MET A 47 -35.25 7.59 -6.75
N ASP A 48 -36.47 7.55 -7.29
CA ASP A 48 -37.46 8.60 -7.07
C ASP A 48 -37.96 8.56 -5.62
N LEU A 49 -37.58 9.56 -4.83
CA LEU A 49 -37.86 9.65 -3.40
C LEU A 49 -38.56 10.96 -3.07
N PRO A 50 -39.55 10.95 -2.15
CA PRO A 50 -40.04 12.17 -1.53
C PRO A 50 -38.88 12.95 -0.86
N GLN A 51 -38.94 14.28 -0.90
CA GLN A 51 -37.84 15.14 -0.41
C GLN A 51 -37.40 14.81 1.02
N GLY A 52 -38.35 14.62 1.96
CA GLY A 52 -38.02 14.29 3.36
C GLY A 52 -37.33 12.93 3.52
N HIS A 53 -37.60 11.96 2.65
CA HIS A 53 -36.86 10.69 2.65
C HIS A 53 -35.44 10.89 2.10
N ARG A 54 -35.30 11.64 1.02
CA ARG A 54 -34.00 11.94 0.41
C ARG A 54 -33.05 12.59 1.41
N GLU A 55 -33.48 13.64 2.10
CA GLU A 55 -32.69 14.36 3.11
C GLU A 55 -32.23 13.44 4.27
N ARG A 56 -33.12 12.56 4.75
CA ARG A 56 -32.80 11.57 5.79
C ARG A 56 -31.76 10.56 5.29
N ILE A 57 -31.89 10.09 4.05
CA ILE A 57 -31.01 9.09 3.45
C ILE A 57 -29.63 9.70 3.15
N GLU A 58 -29.55 10.94 2.70
CA GLU A 58 -28.28 11.67 2.49
C GLU A 58 -27.50 11.82 3.80
N LEU A 59 -28.17 12.22 4.88
CA LEU A 59 -27.53 12.30 6.19
C LEU A 59 -27.04 10.92 6.65
N LYS A 60 -27.86 9.88 6.50
CA LYS A 60 -27.46 8.51 6.85
C LYS A 60 -26.28 8.03 6.03
N ARG A 61 -26.21 8.36 4.73
CA ARG A 61 -25.06 8.05 3.86
C ARG A 61 -23.80 8.74 4.36
N CYS A 62 -23.90 10.03 4.70
CA CYS A 62 -22.78 10.81 5.22
C CYS A 62 -22.23 10.21 6.53
N ILE A 63 -23.12 9.95 7.51
CA ILE A 63 -22.74 9.38 8.80
C ILE A 63 -22.19 7.95 8.65
N SER A 64 -22.83 7.14 7.81
CA SER A 64 -22.35 5.77 7.51
C SER A 64 -20.96 5.80 6.88
N ALA A 65 -20.68 6.74 5.99
CA ALA A 65 -19.33 6.91 5.42
C ALA A 65 -18.30 7.22 6.52
N TYR A 66 -18.63 8.09 7.47
CA TYR A 66 -17.72 8.44 8.57
C TYR A 66 -17.38 7.23 9.45
N TYR A 67 -18.40 6.51 9.94
CA TYR A 67 -18.18 5.35 10.80
C TYR A 67 -17.62 4.13 10.05
N ALA A 68 -17.79 4.05 8.73
CA ALA A 68 -17.11 3.08 7.89
C ALA A 68 -15.61 3.44 7.63
N GLY A 69 -15.12 4.56 8.15
CA GLY A 69 -13.74 5.03 7.95
C GLY A 69 -13.48 5.72 6.61
N LEU A 70 -14.52 6.01 5.83
CA LEU A 70 -14.44 6.73 4.55
C LEU A 70 -14.44 8.26 4.79
N TYR A 71 -13.54 8.74 5.65
CA TYR A 71 -13.59 10.11 6.19
C TYR A 71 -13.62 11.21 5.12
N LYS A 72 -12.82 11.11 4.06
CA LYS A 72 -12.81 12.10 2.96
C LYS A 72 -14.17 12.16 2.24
N VAL A 73 -14.80 11.00 2.06
CA VAL A 73 -16.12 10.88 1.43
C VAL A 73 -17.20 11.44 2.36
N ALA A 74 -17.11 11.14 3.66
CA ALA A 74 -17.99 11.70 4.67
C ALA A 74 -17.93 13.23 4.69
N LYS A 75 -16.71 13.81 4.70
CA LYS A 75 -16.49 15.26 4.63
C LYS A 75 -17.13 15.87 3.40
N LYS A 76 -16.87 15.31 2.21
CA LYS A 76 -17.51 15.77 0.97
C LYS A 76 -19.04 15.82 1.07
N TYR A 77 -19.67 14.77 1.62
CA TYR A 77 -21.13 14.75 1.77
C TYR A 77 -21.63 15.72 2.85
N ALA A 78 -20.88 15.91 3.93
CA ALA A 78 -21.21 16.89 4.95
C ALA A 78 -21.16 18.32 4.40
N ASP A 79 -20.11 18.65 3.65
CA ASP A 79 -19.94 19.97 3.02
C ASP A 79 -21.06 20.24 2.00
N ASN A 80 -21.45 19.23 1.21
CA ASN A 80 -22.56 19.34 0.27
C ASN A 80 -23.91 19.59 0.99
N LEU A 81 -24.21 18.82 2.04
CA LEU A 81 -25.43 19.00 2.84
C LEU A 81 -25.47 20.40 3.48
N LEU A 82 -24.34 20.86 4.01
CA LEU A 82 -24.23 22.19 4.63
C LEU A 82 -24.38 23.32 3.59
N THR A 83 -23.86 23.11 2.37
CA THR A 83 -24.01 24.08 1.27
C THR A 83 -25.47 24.21 0.84
N GLN A 84 -26.18 23.09 0.74
CA GLN A 84 -27.58 23.07 0.30
C GLN A 84 -28.55 23.52 1.39
N TYR A 85 -28.23 23.23 2.65
CA TYR A 85 -29.09 23.47 3.81
C TYR A 85 -28.31 24.14 4.95
N PRO A 86 -27.85 25.39 4.76
CA PRO A 86 -26.95 26.06 5.69
C PRO A 86 -27.57 26.30 7.08
N ASP A 87 -28.89 26.42 7.16
CA ASP A 87 -29.61 26.76 8.40
C ASP A 87 -30.02 25.52 9.22
N VAL A 88 -29.74 24.30 8.75
CA VAL A 88 -30.09 23.07 9.46
C VAL A 88 -29.02 22.72 10.49
N GLU A 89 -29.34 22.92 11.77
CA GLU A 89 -28.43 22.69 12.90
C GLU A 89 -27.83 21.27 12.91
N LEU A 90 -28.61 20.26 12.56
CA LEU A 90 -28.16 18.87 12.49
C LEU A 90 -27.01 18.68 11.50
N TYR A 91 -27.07 19.33 10.34
CA TYR A 91 -26.02 19.24 9.33
C TYR A 91 -24.77 20.03 9.71
N GLN A 92 -24.95 21.20 10.34
CA GLN A 92 -23.84 21.96 10.93
C GLN A 92 -23.09 21.12 11.97
N ASN A 93 -23.83 20.45 12.87
CA ASN A 93 -23.25 19.62 13.92
C ASN A 93 -22.55 18.38 13.34
N ASN A 94 -23.13 17.74 12.32
CA ASN A 94 -22.50 16.62 11.62
C ASN A 94 -21.19 17.03 10.92
N ALA A 95 -21.19 18.16 10.19
CA ALA A 95 -19.99 18.68 9.54
C ALA A 95 -18.88 19.00 10.56
N LYS A 96 -19.22 19.68 11.67
CA LYS A 96 -18.28 19.95 12.77
C LYS A 96 -17.70 18.67 13.38
N ALA A 97 -18.51 17.64 13.56
CA ALA A 97 -18.05 16.35 14.09
C ALA A 97 -17.07 15.65 13.14
N ILE A 98 -17.34 15.70 11.83
CA ILE A 98 -16.43 15.15 10.81
C ILE A 98 -15.14 15.96 10.74
N ASP A 99 -15.21 17.29 10.77
CA ASP A 99 -14.04 18.17 10.78
C ASP A 99 -13.14 17.95 12.00
N SER A 100 -13.74 17.67 13.16
CA SER A 100 -12.98 17.32 14.37
C SER A 100 -12.03 16.14 14.17
N PHE A 101 -12.37 15.16 13.32
CA PHE A 101 -11.46 14.06 12.98
C PHE A 101 -10.22 14.56 12.22
N PHE A 102 -10.40 15.45 11.25
CA PHE A 102 -9.30 16.00 10.45
C PHE A 102 -8.44 17.01 11.24
N ASN A 103 -9.04 17.68 12.22
CA ASN A 103 -8.37 18.68 13.06
C ASN A 103 -7.66 18.09 14.28
N ARG A 104 -7.60 16.75 14.42
CA ARG A 104 -6.83 16.10 15.49
C ARG A 104 -5.34 16.40 15.34
N GLU A 105 -4.67 16.73 16.43
CA GLU A 105 -3.22 16.81 16.42
C GLU A 105 -2.60 15.42 16.18
N TYR A 106 -1.71 15.35 15.19
CA TYR A 106 -0.92 14.17 14.89
C TYR A 106 0.55 14.46 15.16
N ASP A 107 1.29 13.49 15.69
CA ASP A 107 2.74 13.61 15.80
C ASP A 107 3.38 13.49 14.41
N TYR A 108 2.83 12.63 13.53
CA TYR A 108 3.34 12.42 12.18
C TYR A 108 2.23 12.38 11.12
N CYS A 109 2.39 13.15 10.04
CA CYS A 109 1.72 12.95 8.76
C CYS A 109 2.65 12.17 7.82
N LEU A 110 2.29 10.94 7.50
CA LEU A 110 2.94 10.13 6.48
C LEU A 110 2.25 10.43 5.15
N TYR A 111 2.74 11.46 4.48
CA TYR A 111 2.21 11.91 3.20
C TYR A 111 2.72 11.02 2.07
N ILE A 112 1.81 10.50 1.24
CA ILE A 112 2.16 9.76 0.03
C ILE A 112 1.75 10.59 -1.19
N TRP A 113 2.71 10.82 -2.09
CA TRP A 113 2.47 11.58 -3.31
C TRP A 113 1.37 10.94 -4.17
N PRO A 114 0.45 11.73 -4.77
CA PRO A 114 -0.57 11.23 -5.67
C PRO A 114 0.02 10.34 -6.77
N HIS A 115 -0.71 9.30 -7.15
CA HIS A 115 -0.31 8.27 -8.13
C HIS A 115 0.86 7.37 -7.72
N THR A 116 1.47 7.60 -6.55
CA THR A 116 2.53 6.72 -6.00
C THR A 116 2.04 5.83 -4.85
N TYR A 117 0.77 5.98 -4.46
CA TYR A 117 0.18 5.30 -3.29
C TYR A 117 0.43 3.79 -3.28
N GLY A 118 0.13 3.11 -4.39
CA GLY A 118 0.32 1.67 -4.50
C GLY A 118 1.76 1.22 -4.27
N SER A 119 2.74 2.03 -4.67
CA SER A 119 4.16 1.72 -4.55
C SER A 119 4.70 1.85 -3.13
N PHE A 120 4.14 2.77 -2.32
CA PHE A 120 4.74 3.14 -1.03
C PHE A 120 3.87 2.83 0.19
N ILE A 121 2.60 2.46 -0.01
CA ILE A 121 1.66 2.27 1.11
C ILE A 121 2.10 1.19 2.10
N ASP A 122 2.76 0.13 1.66
CA ASP A 122 3.16 -0.95 2.57
C ASP A 122 4.26 -0.49 3.53
N VAL A 123 5.24 0.25 3.02
CA VAL A 123 6.31 0.86 3.84
C VAL A 123 5.72 1.93 4.76
N ALA A 124 4.81 2.78 4.25
CA ALA A 124 4.15 3.79 5.07
C ALA A 124 3.30 3.17 6.20
N ARG A 125 2.62 2.04 5.95
CA ARG A 125 1.88 1.29 6.97
C ARG A 125 2.80 0.67 8.01
N ALA A 126 3.92 0.08 7.58
CA ALA A 126 4.91 -0.46 8.50
C ALA A 126 5.51 0.63 9.41
N LEU A 127 5.88 1.78 8.83
CA LEU A 127 6.35 2.94 9.59
C LEU A 127 5.28 3.46 10.56
N LYS A 128 4.04 3.61 10.09
CA LYS A 128 2.91 4.03 10.95
C LYS A 128 2.76 3.09 12.15
N TRP A 129 2.77 1.78 11.90
CA TRP A 129 2.66 0.79 12.97
C TRP A 129 3.78 0.94 14.00
N LYS A 130 5.04 1.13 13.56
CA LYS A 130 6.17 1.33 14.45
C LYS A 130 6.05 2.62 15.28
N LEU A 131 5.61 3.72 14.66
CA LEU A 131 5.34 4.98 15.35
C LEU A 131 4.23 4.81 16.40
N ASP A 132 3.15 4.10 16.07
CA ASP A 132 2.06 3.81 17.01
C ASP A 132 2.58 2.99 18.22
N GLN A 133 3.48 2.02 18.01
CA GLN A 133 4.12 1.26 19.12
C GLN A 133 4.97 2.15 20.03
N GLN A 134 5.49 3.26 19.52
CA GLN A 134 6.24 4.26 20.29
C GLN A 134 5.34 5.32 20.94
N GLY A 135 4.01 5.13 20.89
CA GLY A 135 3.03 6.08 21.41
C GLY A 135 2.92 7.37 20.59
N LYS A 136 3.45 7.40 19.36
CA LYS A 136 3.35 8.53 18.44
C LYS A 136 2.11 8.35 17.56
N LYS A 137 1.22 9.34 17.55
CA LYS A 137 0.01 9.31 16.72
C LYS A 137 0.38 9.64 15.27
N ALA A 138 0.37 8.64 14.40
CA ALA A 138 0.64 8.81 12.98
C ALA A 138 -0.63 8.66 12.12
N ILE A 139 -0.70 9.40 11.01
CA ILE A 139 -1.74 9.28 9.97
C ILE A 139 -1.09 9.15 8.60
N ILE A 140 -1.62 8.27 7.75
CA ILE A 140 -1.25 8.18 6.33
C ILE A 140 -2.23 9.01 5.53
N SER A 141 -1.71 9.88 4.65
CA SER A 141 -2.54 10.83 3.91
C SER A 141 -2.00 11.09 2.51
N GLU A 142 -2.88 11.44 1.58
CA GLU A 142 -2.53 12.02 0.26
C GLU A 142 -2.72 13.55 0.25
N THR A 143 -2.97 14.12 1.43
CA THR A 143 -3.16 15.56 1.65
C THR A 143 -2.26 15.95 2.81
N LEU A 144 -1.50 17.03 2.63
CA LEU A 144 -0.68 17.57 3.72
C LEU A 144 -1.58 18.08 4.84
N LEU A 145 -1.17 17.81 6.07
CA LEU A 145 -1.90 18.19 7.28
C LEU A 145 -1.08 19.23 8.04
N GLU A 146 -1.58 20.45 8.13
CA GLU A 146 -0.90 21.57 8.80
C GLU A 146 -0.80 21.37 10.33
N ASN A 147 -1.70 20.56 10.89
CA ASN A 147 -1.77 20.23 12.32
C ASN A 147 -0.93 18.99 12.71
N ALA A 148 -0.11 18.47 11.80
CA ALA A 148 0.85 17.42 12.12
C ALA A 148 2.21 18.03 12.52
N LYS A 149 2.79 17.57 13.63
CA LYS A 149 4.08 18.08 14.12
C LYS A 149 5.24 17.81 13.16
N HIS A 150 5.21 16.66 12.50
CA HIS A 150 6.19 16.25 11.51
C HIS A 150 5.49 15.73 10.25
N THR A 151 6.07 16.03 9.09
CA THR A 151 5.61 15.49 7.80
C THR A 151 6.71 14.62 7.18
N VAL A 152 6.39 13.36 6.91
CA VAL A 152 7.26 12.42 6.18
C VAL A 152 6.66 12.20 4.80
N ILE A 153 7.44 12.45 3.75
CA ILE A 153 6.99 12.45 2.36
C ILE A 153 7.54 11.23 1.64
N PHE A 154 6.64 10.40 1.14
CA PHE A 154 6.91 9.33 0.19
C PHE A 154 6.63 9.81 -1.24
N GLY A 155 7.51 9.48 -2.18
CA GLY A 155 7.30 9.77 -3.61
C GLY A 155 7.64 11.19 -4.05
N ALA A 156 8.49 11.91 -3.31
CA ALA A 156 8.87 13.30 -3.62
C ALA A 156 9.50 13.51 -5.01
N HIS A 157 10.05 12.47 -5.64
CA HIS A 157 10.54 12.54 -7.03
C HIS A 157 9.42 12.93 -8.03
N SER A 158 8.15 12.68 -7.68
CA SER A 158 6.98 12.98 -8.50
C SER A 158 6.60 14.47 -8.51
N TYR A 159 7.30 15.31 -7.73
CA TYR A 159 7.09 16.76 -7.72
C TYR A 159 7.12 17.38 -9.12
N VAL A 160 7.99 16.89 -10.00
CA VAL A 160 8.12 17.39 -11.38
C VAL A 160 6.81 17.27 -12.18
N TYR A 161 5.94 16.32 -11.83
CA TYR A 161 4.67 16.10 -12.51
C TYR A 161 3.50 16.77 -11.79
N THR A 162 3.53 16.83 -10.46
CA THR A 162 2.47 17.40 -9.63
C THR A 162 3.06 18.30 -8.54
N PRO A 163 3.47 19.53 -8.89
CA PRO A 163 4.12 20.45 -7.96
C PRO A 163 3.13 20.93 -6.88
N MET A 164 3.64 21.12 -5.67
CA MET A 164 2.86 21.58 -4.52
C MET A 164 3.75 22.28 -3.50
N ASN A 165 3.17 22.98 -2.52
CA ASN A 165 3.94 23.55 -1.43
C ASN A 165 4.36 22.44 -0.45
N ILE A 166 5.66 22.24 -0.26
CA ILE A 166 6.21 21.25 0.69
C ILE A 166 6.64 21.98 1.97
N PRO A 167 6.15 21.60 3.18
CA PRO A 167 6.54 22.24 4.45
C PRO A 167 8.05 22.23 4.62
N LYS A 168 8.73 23.31 5.00
CA LYS A 168 10.22 23.43 4.93
C LYS A 168 10.99 22.38 5.73
N ASP A 169 10.39 21.89 6.79
CA ASP A 169 10.90 20.89 7.73
C ASP A 169 10.45 19.46 7.41
N ALA A 170 9.74 19.24 6.30
CA ALA A 170 9.33 17.90 5.91
C ALA A 170 10.54 17.01 5.60
N ILE A 171 10.44 15.77 6.06
CA ILE A 171 11.40 14.69 5.88
C ILE A 171 11.07 13.97 4.56
N ILE A 172 12.07 13.72 3.72
CA ILE A 172 11.89 12.94 2.49
C ILE A 172 12.28 11.50 2.77
N TYR A 173 11.32 10.57 2.70
CA TYR A 173 11.63 9.14 2.72
C TYR A 173 11.81 8.64 1.29
N ASN A 174 13.07 8.61 0.85
CA ASN A 174 13.44 8.15 -0.48
C ASN A 174 13.43 6.61 -0.54
N LEU A 175 12.66 6.09 -1.49
CA LEU A 175 12.61 4.65 -1.82
C LEU A 175 13.05 4.37 -3.26
N GLU A 176 13.45 5.40 -4.01
CA GLU A 176 13.98 5.26 -5.37
C GLU A 176 15.47 4.95 -5.36
N GLN A 177 15.97 4.33 -6.42
CA GLN A 177 17.40 4.09 -6.60
C GLN A 177 18.09 5.35 -7.16
N LEU A 178 19.05 5.88 -6.40
CA LEU A 178 19.80 7.09 -6.72
C LEU A 178 21.20 6.72 -7.22
N TYR A 179 21.51 7.18 -8.43
CA TYR A 179 22.79 7.01 -9.08
C TYR A 179 22.89 8.00 -10.25
N ASP A 180 24.09 8.20 -10.76
CA ASP A 180 24.31 9.09 -11.90
C ASP A 180 23.63 8.53 -13.15
N GLY A 181 22.69 9.28 -13.72
CA GLY A 181 21.85 8.84 -14.84
C GLY A 181 20.52 8.18 -14.44
N SER A 182 20.20 8.09 -13.14
CA SER A 182 18.88 7.65 -12.67
C SER A 182 17.78 8.55 -13.25
N PRO A 183 16.66 8.00 -13.75
CA PRO A 183 15.56 8.80 -14.29
C PRO A 183 14.88 9.66 -13.20
N TYR A 184 15.07 9.35 -11.93
CA TYR A 184 14.54 10.11 -10.81
C TYR A 184 15.44 11.26 -10.38
N VAL A 185 16.74 11.20 -10.73
CA VAL A 185 17.73 12.24 -10.40
C VAL A 185 17.60 13.39 -11.40
N ASN A 186 16.68 14.31 -11.10
CA ASN A 186 16.47 15.54 -11.86
C ASN A 186 16.74 16.78 -11.01
N PRO A 187 17.08 17.95 -11.61
CA PRO A 187 17.45 19.15 -10.85
C PRO A 187 16.41 19.62 -9.83
N ILE A 188 15.12 19.42 -10.12
CA ILE A 188 14.03 19.83 -9.22
C ILE A 188 14.02 18.93 -7.98
N TYR A 189 14.09 17.60 -8.17
CA TYR A 189 14.14 16.67 -7.05
C TYR A 189 15.41 16.85 -6.21
N LEU A 190 16.56 17.09 -6.86
CA LEU A 190 17.82 17.41 -6.16
C LEU A 190 17.71 18.68 -5.30
N THR A 191 17.02 19.70 -5.79
CA THR A 191 16.77 20.92 -5.01
C THR A 191 15.93 20.65 -3.76
N ILE A 192 14.92 19.78 -3.88
CA ILE A 192 14.14 19.32 -2.73
C ILE A 192 15.07 18.60 -1.76
N LEU A 193 15.75 17.54 -2.19
CA LEU A 193 16.64 16.73 -1.35
C LEU A 193 17.71 17.58 -0.64
N LYS A 194 18.34 18.53 -1.33
CA LYS A 194 19.41 19.39 -0.77
C LYS A 194 18.98 20.15 0.48
N SER A 195 17.70 20.54 0.56
CA SER A 195 17.20 21.40 1.64
C SER A 195 16.60 20.65 2.82
N ARG A 196 16.49 19.31 2.78
CA ARG A 196 15.67 18.51 3.71
C ARG A 196 16.44 17.43 4.44
N GLU A 197 15.87 16.96 5.55
CA GLU A 197 16.23 15.67 6.12
C GLU A 197 15.78 14.55 5.15
N ILE A 198 16.65 13.56 4.96
CA ILE A 198 16.42 12.42 4.07
C ILE A 198 16.47 11.14 4.89
N TRP A 199 15.42 10.34 4.78
CA TRP A 199 15.38 8.95 5.20
C TRP A 199 15.56 8.09 3.97
N ASP A 200 16.51 7.16 4.01
CA ASP A 200 16.75 6.24 2.90
C ASP A 200 17.00 4.82 3.42
N TYR A 201 16.53 3.83 2.68
CA TYR A 201 16.67 2.42 3.03
C TYR A 201 17.98 1.80 2.56
N SER A 202 18.64 2.40 1.57
CA SER A 202 19.82 1.84 0.93
C SER A 202 21.09 2.52 1.41
N SER A 203 22.04 1.72 1.89
CA SER A 203 23.37 2.18 2.27
C SER A 203 24.12 2.83 1.09
N GLN A 204 23.88 2.36 -0.13
CA GLN A 204 24.45 2.91 -1.37
C GLN A 204 23.84 4.26 -1.74
N ASN A 205 22.51 4.41 -1.66
CA ASN A 205 21.89 5.72 -1.86
C ASN A 205 22.45 6.74 -0.85
N ILE A 206 22.62 6.35 0.41
CA ILE A 206 23.19 7.22 1.44
C ILE A 206 24.61 7.65 1.09
N ALA A 207 25.45 6.73 0.59
CA ALA A 207 26.79 7.06 0.13
C ALA A 207 26.75 8.06 -1.04
N TRP A 208 25.88 7.83 -2.02
CA TRP A 208 25.70 8.71 -3.17
C TRP A 208 25.18 10.10 -2.76
N LEU A 209 24.19 10.18 -1.87
CA LEU A 209 23.66 11.44 -1.33
C LEU A 209 24.74 12.27 -0.64
N LYS A 210 25.59 11.61 0.17
CA LYS A 210 26.73 12.25 0.85
C LYS A 210 27.77 12.76 -0.14
N GLU A 211 28.11 11.97 -1.15
CA GLU A 211 29.04 12.37 -2.23
C GLU A 211 28.54 13.60 -2.98
N LYS A 212 27.23 13.69 -3.25
CA LYS A 212 26.61 14.82 -3.94
C LYS A 212 26.28 16.02 -3.04
N GLU A 213 26.66 15.99 -1.76
CA GLU A 213 26.38 17.05 -0.78
C GLU A 213 24.88 17.39 -0.67
N LEU A 214 24.03 16.36 -0.68
CA LEU A 214 22.58 16.47 -0.55
C LEU A 214 22.11 16.13 0.86
N GLY A 215 20.95 16.64 1.24
CA GLY A 215 20.36 16.44 2.56
C GLY A 215 20.97 17.32 3.64
N THR A 216 20.13 17.86 4.51
CA THR A 216 20.58 18.54 5.75
C THR A 216 20.98 17.52 6.82
N GLU A 217 20.33 16.37 6.81
CA GLU A 217 20.62 15.19 7.62
C GLU A 217 20.20 13.95 6.82
N ILE A 218 20.96 12.85 6.92
CA ILE A 218 20.65 11.60 6.21
C ILE A 218 20.60 10.46 7.23
N LYS A 219 19.45 9.79 7.34
CA LYS A 219 19.24 8.64 8.22
C LYS A 219 19.04 7.36 7.42
N HIS A 220 19.69 6.29 7.86
CA HIS A 220 19.49 4.95 7.31
C HIS A 220 18.23 4.33 7.91
N MET A 221 17.12 4.52 7.21
CA MET A 221 15.81 4.00 7.62
C MET A 221 15.51 2.75 6.81
N LYS A 222 15.86 1.59 7.37
CA LYS A 222 15.56 0.28 6.77
C LYS A 222 14.05 -0.01 6.84
N VAL A 223 13.58 -0.83 5.91
CA VAL A 223 12.22 -1.39 5.99
C VAL A 223 12.22 -2.47 7.05
N ASN A 224 11.49 -2.24 8.15
CA ASN A 224 11.38 -3.19 9.25
C ASN A 224 10.09 -4.02 9.14
N TYR A 225 10.07 -5.14 9.85
CA TYR A 225 8.87 -5.94 9.97
C TYR A 225 7.76 -5.14 10.65
N ALA A 226 6.54 -5.36 10.17
CA ALA A 226 5.33 -4.92 10.83
C ALA A 226 4.21 -5.90 10.49
N PRO A 227 3.28 -6.20 11.43
CA PRO A 227 2.10 -7.03 11.15
C PRO A 227 1.24 -6.49 10.00
N THR A 228 1.32 -5.19 9.69
CA THR A 228 0.60 -4.57 8.56
C THR A 228 1.08 -5.05 7.19
N LEU A 229 2.24 -5.71 7.10
CA LEU A 229 2.76 -6.33 5.88
C LEU A 229 2.14 -7.71 5.61
N LYS A 230 1.48 -8.33 6.60
CA LYS A 230 0.85 -9.65 6.43
C LYS A 230 -0.36 -9.58 5.50
N PHE A 231 -0.53 -10.61 4.68
CA PHE A 231 -1.67 -10.75 3.80
C PHE A 231 -2.94 -10.94 4.61
N LYS A 232 -4.00 -10.22 4.24
CA LYS A 232 -5.36 -10.45 4.76
C LYS A 232 -6.01 -11.56 3.93
N THR A 233 -5.71 -12.82 4.27
CA THR A 233 -6.13 -14.00 3.49
C THR A 233 -7.65 -14.21 3.50
N ASP A 234 -8.33 -13.69 4.52
CA ASP A 234 -9.79 -13.64 4.63
C ASP A 234 -10.45 -12.80 3.52
N ALA A 235 -9.70 -11.89 2.88
CA ALA A 235 -10.17 -11.10 1.76
C ALA A 235 -10.05 -11.82 0.40
N PHE A 236 -9.42 -13.00 0.33
CA PHE A 236 -9.25 -13.74 -0.91
C PHE A 236 -10.52 -14.52 -1.26
N THR A 237 -10.92 -14.48 -2.53
CA THR A 237 -12.13 -15.16 -3.00
C THR A 237 -11.92 -16.65 -3.24
N ASN A 238 -10.67 -17.07 -3.47
CA ASN A 238 -10.30 -18.45 -3.77
C ASN A 238 -9.48 -19.04 -2.62
N PRO A 239 -9.62 -20.36 -2.33
CA PRO A 239 -8.68 -21.05 -1.46
C PRO A 239 -7.25 -20.86 -1.96
N ILE A 240 -6.31 -20.60 -1.05
CA ILE A 240 -4.90 -20.45 -1.40
C ILE A 240 -4.35 -21.83 -1.78
N SER A 241 -4.19 -22.07 -3.08
CA SER A 241 -3.36 -23.13 -3.63
C SER A 241 -2.06 -22.51 -4.14
N GLU A 242 -0.91 -23.13 -3.85
CA GLU A 242 0.36 -22.71 -4.45
C GLU A 242 0.44 -23.19 -5.91
N ASP A 243 -0.43 -22.67 -6.78
CA ASP A 243 -0.56 -23.07 -8.18
C ASP A 243 0.36 -22.28 -9.12
N ILE A 244 0.94 -21.17 -8.67
CA ILE A 244 1.94 -20.40 -9.42
C ILE A 244 3.33 -20.93 -9.04
N ASP A 245 4.09 -21.45 -9.99
CA ASP A 245 5.43 -21.97 -9.73
C ASP A 245 6.45 -20.84 -9.52
N VAL A 246 6.38 -19.82 -10.38
CA VAL A 246 7.29 -18.67 -10.36
C VAL A 246 6.50 -17.40 -10.58
N LEU A 247 6.64 -16.45 -9.67
CA LEU A 247 6.01 -15.13 -9.76
C LEU A 247 7.05 -14.02 -9.78
N PHE A 248 6.99 -13.17 -10.80
CA PHE A 248 7.67 -11.88 -10.83
C PHE A 248 6.64 -10.75 -10.88
N ILE A 249 6.82 -9.73 -10.01
CA ILE A 249 6.01 -8.51 -10.01
C ILE A 249 6.90 -7.29 -10.17
N GLY A 250 6.78 -6.61 -11.32
CA GLY A 250 7.54 -5.42 -11.64
C GLY A 250 7.40 -5.04 -13.12
N ALA A 251 7.90 -3.85 -13.48
CA ALA A 251 7.96 -3.42 -14.87
C ALA A 251 8.87 -4.35 -15.70
N ILE A 252 8.46 -4.69 -16.92
CA ILE A 252 9.28 -5.49 -17.84
C ILE A 252 10.26 -4.57 -18.56
N ASN A 253 11.50 -5.03 -18.68
CA ASN A 253 12.51 -4.50 -19.59
C ASN A 253 13.14 -5.67 -20.36
N GLU A 254 14.04 -5.37 -21.29
CA GLU A 254 14.68 -6.40 -22.14
C GLU A 254 15.37 -7.49 -21.32
N ARG A 255 16.08 -7.13 -20.24
CA ARG A 255 16.75 -8.11 -19.35
C ARG A 255 15.73 -9.06 -18.71
N ARG A 256 14.71 -8.52 -18.06
CA ARG A 256 13.66 -9.32 -17.42
C ARG A 256 12.89 -10.19 -18.42
N GLN A 257 12.72 -9.70 -19.66
CA GLN A 257 12.12 -10.46 -20.75
C GLN A 257 12.96 -11.67 -21.14
N VAL A 258 14.29 -11.54 -21.20
CA VAL A 258 15.20 -12.68 -21.46
C VAL A 258 15.02 -13.79 -20.43
N ILE A 259 14.95 -13.46 -19.14
CA ILE A 259 14.72 -14.47 -18.08
C ILE A 259 13.37 -15.16 -18.26
N LEU A 260 12.32 -14.41 -18.58
CA LEU A 260 10.98 -14.97 -18.85
C LEU A 260 11.00 -15.94 -20.03
N ASP A 261 11.67 -15.57 -21.13
CA ASP A 261 11.73 -16.39 -22.34
C ASP A 261 12.57 -17.65 -22.11
N GLN A 262 13.68 -17.54 -21.37
CA GLN A 262 14.47 -18.70 -20.96
C GLN A 262 13.67 -19.66 -20.08
N LEU A 263 12.92 -19.16 -19.09
CA LEU A 263 12.07 -20.00 -18.24
C LEU A 263 11.00 -20.74 -19.05
N LYS A 264 10.31 -20.05 -19.95
CA LYS A 264 9.32 -20.67 -20.85
C LYS A 264 9.93 -21.73 -21.76
N THR A 265 11.18 -21.54 -22.18
CA THR A 265 11.87 -22.49 -23.07
C THR A 265 12.38 -23.71 -22.32
N LEU A 266 13.04 -23.50 -21.17
CA LEU A 266 13.74 -24.55 -20.43
C LEU A 266 12.84 -25.30 -19.43
N ALA A 267 11.72 -24.70 -19.05
CA ALA A 267 10.78 -25.26 -18.09
C ALA A 267 9.31 -24.97 -18.50
N PRO A 268 8.88 -25.44 -19.69
CA PRO A 268 7.58 -25.10 -20.28
C PRO A 268 6.38 -25.58 -19.44
N ASP A 269 6.59 -26.58 -18.58
CA ASP A 269 5.54 -27.14 -17.72
C ASP A 269 5.30 -26.31 -16.44
N LEU A 270 6.15 -25.32 -16.15
CA LEU A 270 5.98 -24.46 -14.98
C LEU A 270 4.96 -23.35 -15.24
N ASN A 271 4.08 -23.12 -14.27
CA ASN A 271 3.19 -21.96 -14.26
C ASN A 271 3.97 -20.70 -13.88
N ILE A 272 4.48 -19.99 -14.90
CA ILE A 272 5.28 -18.77 -14.77
C ILE A 272 4.40 -17.54 -14.97
N VAL A 273 4.35 -16.69 -13.95
CA VAL A 273 3.53 -15.47 -13.95
C VAL A 273 4.41 -14.24 -13.79
N PHE A 274 4.46 -13.41 -14.84
CA PHE A 274 5.05 -12.08 -14.79
C PHE A 274 3.92 -11.04 -14.87
N ARG A 275 3.88 -10.10 -13.92
CA ARG A 275 2.85 -9.04 -13.83
C ARG A 275 3.47 -7.69 -13.50
N SER A 276 2.85 -6.64 -14.01
CA SER A 276 3.18 -5.24 -13.71
C SER A 276 1.91 -4.53 -13.23
N ASN A 277 2.08 -3.36 -12.59
CA ASN A 277 0.97 -2.49 -12.17
C ASN A 277 -0.11 -3.19 -11.33
N VAL A 278 0.31 -4.05 -10.41
CA VAL A 278 -0.57 -4.77 -9.49
C VAL A 278 -0.16 -4.48 -8.05
N TRP A 279 -1.13 -4.01 -7.25
CA TRP A 279 -0.92 -3.59 -5.86
C TRP A 279 -2.05 -4.10 -4.97
N GLY A 280 -1.84 -4.07 -3.64
CA GLY A 280 -2.88 -4.43 -2.67
C GLY A 280 -3.36 -5.88 -2.79
N ILE A 281 -4.66 -6.11 -2.61
CA ILE A 281 -5.24 -7.47 -2.55
C ILE A 281 -4.89 -8.31 -3.80
N PRO A 282 -5.06 -7.83 -5.05
CA PRO A 282 -4.68 -8.60 -6.24
C PRO A 282 -3.20 -9.02 -6.27
N ARG A 283 -2.29 -8.16 -5.81
CA ARG A 283 -0.86 -8.49 -5.69
C ARG A 283 -0.65 -9.57 -4.64
N ASN A 284 -1.28 -9.41 -3.47
CA ASN A 284 -1.13 -10.30 -2.33
C ASN A 284 -1.69 -11.70 -2.65
N GLU A 285 -2.78 -11.80 -3.41
CA GLU A 285 -3.31 -13.09 -3.86
C GLU A 285 -2.33 -13.82 -4.79
N LEU A 286 -1.74 -13.12 -5.77
CA LEU A 286 -0.69 -13.70 -6.61
C LEU A 286 0.49 -14.19 -5.77
N MET A 287 0.97 -13.37 -4.84
CA MET A 287 2.10 -13.72 -3.97
C MET A 287 1.78 -14.92 -3.06
N ALA A 288 0.57 -15.00 -2.52
CA ALA A 288 0.13 -16.11 -1.68
C ALA A 288 0.16 -17.44 -2.45
N ARG A 289 -0.29 -17.41 -3.71
CA ARG A 289 -0.33 -18.55 -4.65
C ARG A 289 1.02 -18.94 -5.24
N ALA A 290 2.07 -18.14 -5.05
CA ALA A 290 3.37 -18.39 -5.66
C ALA A 290 4.28 -19.30 -4.81
N LYS A 291 4.90 -20.29 -5.43
CA LYS A 291 5.92 -21.16 -4.82
C LYS A 291 7.28 -20.46 -4.68
N ILE A 292 7.62 -19.63 -5.67
CA ILE A 292 8.86 -18.84 -5.75
C ILE A 292 8.50 -17.41 -6.12
N ILE A 293 8.92 -16.46 -5.29
CA ILE A 293 8.92 -15.04 -5.65
C ILE A 293 10.28 -14.71 -6.26
N LEU A 294 10.28 -14.20 -7.48
CA LEU A 294 11.47 -13.84 -8.21
C LEU A 294 11.73 -12.33 -8.10
N ASN A 295 12.92 -11.95 -7.67
CA ASN A 295 13.41 -10.58 -7.66
C ASN A 295 14.54 -10.43 -8.68
N ILE A 296 14.39 -9.51 -9.64
CA ILE A 296 15.39 -9.23 -10.68
C ILE A 296 15.58 -7.72 -10.70
N HIS A 297 16.80 -7.24 -10.84
CA HIS A 297 17.07 -5.81 -10.89
C HIS A 297 16.48 -5.16 -12.14
N PHE A 298 16.02 -3.91 -12.00
CA PHE A 298 15.69 -3.08 -13.17
C PHE A 298 16.93 -2.31 -13.61
N TYR A 299 17.58 -1.68 -12.64
CA TYR A 299 18.80 -0.89 -12.81
C TYR A 299 20.01 -1.68 -12.29
N LEU A 300 21.15 -1.49 -12.93
CA LEU A 300 22.41 -2.17 -12.58
C LEU A 300 23.18 -1.45 -11.45
N THR A 301 22.46 -1.02 -10.42
CA THR A 301 23.04 -0.30 -9.27
C THR A 301 23.56 -1.24 -8.19
N GLY A 302 23.07 -2.49 -8.16
CA GLY A 302 23.30 -3.43 -7.06
C GLY A 302 22.49 -3.15 -5.79
N ILE A 303 21.58 -2.15 -5.82
CA ILE A 303 20.69 -1.86 -4.70
C ILE A 303 19.60 -2.94 -4.63
N LEU A 304 19.57 -3.65 -3.51
CA LEU A 304 18.54 -4.64 -3.22
C LEU A 304 17.20 -3.94 -2.98
N GLU A 305 16.14 -4.34 -3.68
CA GLU A 305 14.80 -3.77 -3.51
C GLU A 305 14.11 -4.29 -2.23
N THR A 306 14.67 -3.93 -1.06
CA THR A 306 14.14 -4.30 0.26
C THR A 306 12.67 -3.93 0.49
N PRO A 307 12.11 -2.82 -0.06
CA PRO A 307 10.67 -2.58 -0.01
C PRO A 307 9.83 -3.67 -0.69
N ARG A 308 10.36 -4.34 -1.73
CA ARG A 308 9.68 -5.43 -2.44
C ARG A 308 9.82 -6.75 -1.69
N ILE A 309 11.04 -7.13 -1.31
CA ILE A 309 11.28 -8.44 -0.69
C ILE A 309 10.75 -8.51 0.74
N SER A 310 10.73 -7.41 1.50
CA SER A 310 10.18 -7.36 2.87
C SER A 310 8.73 -7.82 2.93
N HIS A 311 7.91 -7.45 1.94
CA HIS A 311 6.52 -7.85 1.85
C HIS A 311 6.36 -9.36 1.58
N ALA A 312 7.26 -9.97 0.81
CA ALA A 312 7.29 -11.43 0.59
C ALA A 312 7.78 -12.18 1.85
N VAL A 313 8.85 -11.68 2.47
CA VAL A 313 9.44 -12.26 3.69
C VAL A 313 8.44 -12.24 4.85
N ALA A 314 7.72 -11.14 5.06
CA ALA A 314 6.69 -11.02 6.10
C ALA A 314 5.54 -12.05 5.98
N ASN A 315 5.47 -12.77 4.85
CA ASN A 315 4.43 -13.74 4.52
C ASN A 315 4.99 -15.14 4.21
N HIS A 316 6.17 -15.47 4.74
CA HIS A 316 6.81 -16.78 4.59
C HIS A 316 6.94 -17.23 3.12
N LYS A 317 7.17 -16.28 2.20
CA LYS A 317 7.39 -16.62 0.79
C LYS A 317 8.87 -16.85 0.52
N PHE A 318 9.17 -17.91 -0.21
CA PHE A 318 10.52 -18.22 -0.66
C PHE A 318 10.91 -17.29 -1.83
N ILE A 319 12.12 -16.75 -1.78
CA ILE A 319 12.61 -15.74 -2.70
C ILE A 319 13.91 -16.20 -3.36
N ILE A 320 13.96 -16.08 -4.68
CA ILE A 320 15.21 -16.06 -5.45
C ILE A 320 15.41 -14.63 -5.94
N SER A 321 16.57 -14.05 -5.64
CA SER A 321 16.93 -12.70 -6.06
C SER A 321 18.19 -12.73 -6.93
N GLU A 322 18.22 -11.89 -7.96
CA GLU A 322 19.48 -11.46 -8.56
C GLU A 322 20.39 -10.90 -7.46
N SER A 323 21.66 -11.24 -7.50
CA SER A 323 22.66 -10.80 -6.53
C SER A 323 22.78 -9.28 -6.53
N SER A 324 22.83 -8.75 -5.32
CA SER A 324 22.94 -7.35 -4.97
C SER A 324 24.26 -7.09 -4.24
N ASN A 325 24.36 -5.97 -3.53
CA ASN A 325 25.49 -5.71 -2.66
C ASN A 325 25.61 -6.76 -1.54
N PRO A 326 26.75 -7.44 -1.39
CA PRO A 326 26.93 -8.48 -0.38
C PRO A 326 26.65 -8.01 1.07
N LYS A 327 26.87 -6.72 1.37
CA LYS A 327 26.57 -6.15 2.69
C LYS A 327 25.08 -6.06 2.97
N ASP A 328 24.26 -5.86 1.94
CA ASP A 328 22.82 -5.84 2.08
C ASP A 328 22.30 -7.29 2.08
N GLU A 329 22.84 -8.19 1.24
CA GLU A 329 22.42 -9.61 1.16
C GLU A 329 22.51 -10.36 2.49
N VAL A 330 23.56 -10.12 3.29
CA VAL A 330 23.74 -10.77 4.60
C VAL A 330 22.63 -10.42 5.60
N GLU A 331 21.90 -9.33 5.38
CA GLU A 331 20.77 -8.91 6.22
C GLU A 331 19.46 -9.62 5.85
N TRP A 332 19.46 -10.45 4.80
CA TRP A 332 18.28 -11.18 4.32
C TRP A 332 18.53 -12.70 4.28
N PRO A 333 18.87 -13.33 5.41
CA PRO A 333 19.15 -14.76 5.44
C PRO A 333 17.91 -15.55 5.02
N GLY A 334 18.09 -16.56 4.16
CA GLY A 334 16.98 -17.36 3.63
C GLY A 334 16.46 -16.87 2.27
N VAL A 335 16.83 -15.66 1.84
CA VAL A 335 16.77 -15.29 0.42
C VAL A 335 17.93 -15.97 -0.31
N VAL A 336 17.65 -16.56 -1.47
CA VAL A 336 18.68 -17.15 -2.34
C VAL A 336 19.12 -16.10 -3.35
N PHE A 337 20.34 -15.58 -3.16
CA PHE A 337 20.98 -14.64 -4.08
C PHE A 337 21.84 -15.39 -5.09
N VAL A 338 21.68 -15.08 -6.37
CA VAL A 338 22.40 -15.72 -7.49
C VAL A 338 22.75 -14.72 -8.57
N SER A 339 23.79 -15.01 -9.36
CA SER A 339 24.11 -14.17 -10.51
C SER A 339 22.96 -14.16 -11.51
N TYR A 340 22.87 -13.11 -12.33
CA TYR A 340 21.80 -12.97 -13.31
C TYR A 340 21.70 -14.18 -14.27
N GLU A 341 22.84 -14.76 -14.64
CA GLU A 341 22.96 -15.90 -15.54
C GLU A 341 22.47 -17.21 -14.90
N GLU A 342 22.54 -17.33 -13.57
CA GLU A 342 22.21 -18.53 -12.80
C GLU A 342 20.75 -18.55 -12.32
N ILE A 343 19.99 -17.47 -12.54
CA ILE A 343 18.59 -17.33 -12.08
C ILE A 343 17.73 -18.51 -12.53
N VAL A 344 17.79 -18.85 -13.82
CA VAL A 344 16.91 -19.87 -14.42
C VAL A 344 17.24 -21.27 -13.90
N GLU A 345 18.52 -21.62 -13.85
CA GLU A 345 18.98 -22.91 -13.29
C GLU A 345 18.56 -23.04 -11.82
N THR A 346 18.73 -21.97 -11.04
CA THR A 346 18.37 -21.93 -9.62
C THR A 346 16.88 -22.13 -9.41
N ILE A 347 16.03 -21.50 -10.24
CA ILE A 347 14.58 -21.72 -10.20
C ILE A 347 14.23 -23.19 -10.47
N ILE A 348 14.80 -23.79 -11.52
CA ILE A 348 14.56 -25.19 -11.90
C ILE A 348 15.02 -26.17 -10.81
N LYS A 349 16.08 -25.82 -10.08
CA LYS A 349 16.54 -26.57 -8.91
C LYS A 349 15.55 -26.46 -7.75
N TYR A 350 15.25 -25.24 -7.29
CA TYR A 350 14.48 -25.04 -6.05
C TYR A 350 12.99 -25.37 -6.20
N ILE A 351 12.43 -25.36 -7.42
CA ILE A 351 11.04 -25.77 -7.62
C ILE A 351 10.80 -27.22 -7.17
N LYS A 352 11.84 -28.08 -7.32
CA LYS A 352 11.85 -29.50 -6.93
C LYS A 352 12.15 -29.72 -5.44
N MET A 353 12.42 -28.67 -4.66
CA MET A 353 12.86 -28.74 -3.27
C MET A 353 11.87 -28.04 -2.31
N PRO A 354 10.62 -28.52 -2.18
CA PRO A 354 9.59 -27.84 -1.38
C PRO A 354 9.95 -27.72 0.11
N GLY A 355 10.64 -28.71 0.69
CA GLY A 355 11.09 -28.65 2.08
C GLY A 355 12.13 -27.55 2.31
N GLU A 356 13.10 -27.44 1.40
CA GLU A 356 14.15 -26.42 1.46
C GLU A 356 13.56 -25.02 1.27
N ARG A 357 12.65 -24.84 0.31
CA ARG A 357 11.96 -23.56 0.10
C ARG A 357 11.23 -23.09 1.35
N LYS A 358 10.50 -23.99 2.02
CA LYS A 358 9.79 -23.68 3.28
C LYS A 358 10.76 -23.33 4.41
N SER A 359 11.83 -24.10 4.57
CA SER A 359 12.87 -23.86 5.59
C SER A 359 13.53 -22.48 5.42
N LEU A 360 13.90 -22.13 4.18
CA LEU A 360 14.55 -20.86 3.87
C LEU A 360 13.59 -19.67 4.04
N ALA A 361 12.34 -19.81 3.61
CA ALA A 361 11.31 -18.78 3.82
C ALA A 361 11.03 -18.54 5.32
N GLU A 362 10.99 -19.61 6.11
CA GLU A 362 10.83 -19.54 7.56
C GLU A 362 12.03 -18.87 8.24
N LYS A 363 13.25 -19.16 7.79
CA LYS A 363 14.47 -18.49 8.25
C LYS A 363 14.42 -16.98 7.98
N ALA A 364 14.01 -16.59 6.77
CA ALA A 364 13.89 -15.19 6.39
C ALA A 364 12.85 -14.46 7.24
N TYR A 365 11.67 -15.05 7.41
CA TYR A 365 10.61 -14.49 8.25
C TYR A 365 11.08 -14.29 9.70
N ASN A 366 11.63 -15.34 10.33
CA ASN A 366 12.05 -15.29 11.73
C ASN A 366 13.14 -14.25 11.98
N TYR A 367 14.09 -14.12 11.05
CA TYR A 367 15.09 -13.06 11.14
C TYR A 367 14.46 -11.67 11.00
N PHE A 368 13.57 -11.49 10.02
CA PHE A 368 12.93 -10.20 9.77
C PHE A 368 12.02 -9.75 10.91
N GLU A 369 11.25 -10.65 11.50
CA GLU A 369 10.43 -10.38 12.68
C GLU A 369 11.29 -10.07 13.91
N ALA A 370 12.40 -10.79 14.11
CA ALA A 370 13.31 -10.53 15.23
C ALA A 370 13.99 -9.16 15.16
N GLN A 371 14.32 -8.65 13.97
CA GLN A 371 14.92 -7.31 13.81
C GLN A 371 14.00 -6.19 14.32
N ASP A 372 12.69 -6.37 14.37
CA ASP A 372 11.77 -5.36 14.95
C ASP A 372 12.03 -5.10 16.45
N SER A 373 12.55 -6.10 17.16
CA SER A 373 12.88 -6.00 18.59
C SER A 373 14.12 -5.13 18.87
N LEU A 374 14.92 -4.86 17.84
CA LEU A 374 16.09 -3.98 17.90
C LEU A 374 15.65 -2.59 17.41
N GLY A 375 15.15 -1.77 18.34
CA GLY A 375 14.51 -0.49 18.04
C GLY A 375 15.32 0.46 17.14
N LEU A 376 14.60 1.38 16.48
CA LEU A 376 15.14 2.54 15.76
C LEU A 376 16.18 3.24 16.66
N GLN A 377 17.47 3.08 16.36
CA GLN A 377 18.55 3.86 16.97
C GLN A 377 18.79 5.14 16.18
#